data_AF-A0A925DQC2-F1
#
_entry.id   AF-A0A925DQC2-F1
#
_cell.length_a   1.000
_cell.length_b   1.000
_cell.length_c   1.000
_cell.angle_alpha   90.00
_cell.angle_beta   90.00
_cell.angle_gamma   90.00
#
_symmetry.space_group_name_H-M   'P 1'
#
loop_
_entity.id
_entity.type
_entity.pdbx_description
1 polymer ?
#
loop_
_entity_poly.entity_id
_entity_poly.type
_entity_poly.pdbx_seq_one_letter_code
_entity_poly.pdbx_strand_id
1 'polypeptide(L)'
;QNITTNAAGAGFLMKLDLLHFGSKKKNGYCFGRMLNLILGQEYVYPLGMNRSEPGLKQNGELAGKVGVGMYSYWGGSSKKHLGWTIHWELYYRHGFTPYLKSDFGTAGNNNYKLSSVGLTCRVIRHKTYKFSDM
;
A
#
# COMPACT_ATOMS: atom_id res chain seq x y z
N GLN A 1 -28.69 3.65 5.30
CA GLN A 1 -28.20 2.94 4.10
C GLN A 1 -26.67 2.92 4.16
N ASN A 2 -26.03 1.74 4.06
CA ASN A 2 -24.58 1.65 3.94
C ASN A 2 -24.18 2.05 2.52
N ILE A 3 -23.67 3.27 2.36
CA ILE A 3 -23.12 3.74 1.10
C ILE A 3 -21.74 3.08 0.95
N THR A 4 -21.67 1.99 0.20
CA THR A 4 -20.39 1.45 -0.28
C THR A 4 -19.85 2.39 -1.34
N THR A 5 -18.82 3.14 -0.99
CA THR A 5 -18.10 3.98 -1.95
C THR A 5 -16.93 3.20 -2.53
N ASN A 6 -17.01 2.93 -3.82
CA ASN A 6 -15.83 2.49 -4.55
C ASN A 6 -14.93 3.71 -4.73
N ALA A 7 -13.62 3.50 -4.74
CA ALA A 7 -12.67 4.56 -5.03
C ALA A 7 -11.49 3.99 -5.79
N ALA A 8 -10.99 4.75 -6.75
CA ALA A 8 -9.74 4.45 -7.44
C ALA A 8 -8.67 5.39 -6.91
N GLY A 9 -7.50 4.85 -6.59
CA GLY A 9 -6.38 5.65 -6.11
C GLY A 9 -5.09 5.31 -6.83
N ALA A 10 -4.26 6.33 -7.02
CA ALA A 10 -2.89 6.19 -7.51
C ALA A 10 -1.94 6.87 -6.53
N GLY A 11 -0.76 6.30 -6.30
CA GLY A 11 0.17 6.86 -5.35
C GLY A 11 1.58 6.32 -5.49
N PHE A 12 2.52 7.03 -4.88
CA PHE A 12 3.90 6.62 -4.76
C PHE A 12 4.12 5.99 -3.38
N LEU A 13 4.80 4.85 -3.36
CA LEU A 13 5.15 4.13 -2.15
C LEU A 13 6.67 3.97 -2.08
N MET A 14 7.25 4.50 -1.00
CA MET A 14 8.63 4.32 -0.64
C MET A 14 8.74 3.29 0.48
N LYS A 15 9.68 2.36 0.33
CA LYS A 15 10.06 1.39 1.36
C LYS A 15 11.51 1.60 1.74
N LEU A 16 11.74 1.79 3.03
CA LEU A 16 13.05 1.95 3.63
C LEU A 16 13.35 0.70 4.44
N ASP A 17 14.32 -0.09 4.01
CA ASP A 17 14.73 -1.30 4.75
C ASP A 17 15.52 -0.88 5.99
N LEU A 18 15.01 -1.24 7.17
CA LEU A 18 15.58 -0.84 8.45
C LEU A 18 16.49 -1.93 9.03
N LEU A 19 15.99 -3.17 9.10
CA LEU A 19 16.66 -4.26 9.79
C LEU A 19 16.57 -5.56 8.99
N HIS A 20 17.71 -6.24 8.86
CA HIS A 20 17.81 -7.55 8.25
C HIS A 20 17.81 -8.65 9.31
N PHE A 21 16.93 -9.64 9.16
CA PHE A 21 16.82 -10.77 10.07
C PHE A 21 17.11 -12.09 9.35
N GLY A 22 18.06 -12.84 9.92
CA GLY A 22 18.25 -14.26 9.64
C GLY A 22 18.40 -14.60 8.17
N SER A 23 19.62 -14.49 7.64
CA SER A 23 19.93 -15.05 6.33
C SER A 23 20.25 -16.54 6.45
N LYS A 24 19.55 -17.40 5.71
CA LYS A 24 19.89 -18.82 5.58
C LYS A 24 20.05 -19.19 4.12
N LYS A 25 21.19 -19.78 3.79
CA LYS A 25 21.45 -20.39 2.48
C LYS A 25 21.31 -21.90 2.60
N LYS A 26 20.37 -22.50 1.87
CA LYS A 26 20.22 -23.97 1.79
C LYS A 26 19.98 -24.38 0.33
N ASN A 27 20.75 -25.35 -0.15
CA ASN A 27 20.65 -25.92 -1.51
C ASN A 27 20.61 -24.87 -2.64
N GLY A 28 21.45 -23.82 -2.57
CA GLY A 28 21.53 -22.79 -3.61
C GLY A 28 20.43 -21.72 -3.56
N TYR A 29 19.50 -21.82 -2.60
CA TYR A 29 18.50 -20.81 -2.29
C TYR A 29 18.91 -20.02 -1.06
N CYS A 30 18.80 -18.70 -1.16
CA CYS A 30 18.96 -17.76 -0.05
C CYS A 30 17.58 -17.33 0.43
N PHE A 31 17.38 -17.45 1.73
CA PHE A 31 16.22 -16.94 2.44
C PHE A 31 16.66 -15.80 3.35
N GLY A 32 15.87 -14.74 3.41
CA GLY A 32 16.05 -13.68 4.40
C GLY A 32 14.76 -12.96 4.71
N ARG A 33 14.77 -12.24 5.83
CA ARG A 33 13.65 -11.40 6.26
C ARG A 33 14.14 -9.98 6.45
N MET A 34 13.31 -9.01 6.13
CA MET A 34 13.60 -7.59 6.27
C MET A 34 12.42 -6.90 6.91
N LEU A 35 12.69 -6.04 7.89
CA LEU A 35 11.73 -5.06 8.40
C LEU A 35 11.95 -3.75 7.64
N ASN A 36 10.87 -3.15 7.17
CA ASN A 36 10.88 -1.90 6.45
C ASN A 36 9.91 -0.87 7.05
N LEU A 37 10.26 0.40 6.88
CA LEU A 37 9.36 1.52 7.04
C LEU A 37 8.70 1.80 5.69
N ILE A 38 7.40 2.08 5.73
CA ILE A 38 6.58 2.35 4.56
C ILE A 38 6.14 3.81 4.66
N LEU A 39 6.42 4.58 3.61
CA LEU A 39 5.95 5.94 3.46
C LEU A 39 5.31 6.06 2.08
N GLY A 40 4.16 6.70 1.96
CA GLY A 40 3.54 6.89 0.67
C GLY A 40 2.63 8.09 0.62
N GLN A 41 2.53 8.66 -0.56
CA GLN A 41 1.52 9.65 -0.87
C GLN A 41 0.61 9.06 -1.93
N GLU A 42 -0.69 9.24 -1.78
CA GLU A 42 -1.69 8.75 -2.72
C GLU A 42 -2.76 9.80 -2.98
N TYR A 43 -3.27 9.78 -4.20
CA TYR A 43 -4.43 10.54 -4.63
C TYR A 43 -5.57 9.56 -4.89
N VAL A 44 -6.72 9.78 -4.25
CA VAL A 44 -7.87 8.87 -4.31
C VAL A 44 -9.09 9.61 -4.82
N TYR A 45 -9.75 9.01 -5.81
CA TYR A 45 -10.93 9.52 -6.46
C TYR A 45 -12.12 8.59 -6.19
N PRO A 46 -13.24 9.09 -5.62
CA PRO A 46 -14.42 8.27 -5.38
C PRO A 46 -15.13 7.91 -6.70
N LEU A 47 -15.36 6.62 -6.91
CA LEU A 47 -16.13 6.06 -8.02
C LEU A 47 -17.53 5.69 -7.52
N GLY A 48 -18.54 6.45 -7.93
CA GLY A 48 -19.94 6.04 -7.74
C GLY A 48 -20.64 6.55 -6.48
N MET A 49 -20.30 7.73 -5.96
CA MET A 49 -21.28 8.45 -5.13
C MET A 49 -22.41 8.90 -6.03
N ASN A 50 -23.62 8.38 -5.78
CA ASN A 50 -24.81 8.78 -6.53
C ASN A 50 -24.92 10.30 -6.55
N ARG A 51 -25.09 10.82 -7.76
CA ARG A 51 -25.20 12.24 -8.14
C ARG A 51 -26.53 12.84 -7.64
N SER A 52 -27.02 12.40 -6.48
CA SER A 52 -28.37 12.66 -5.97
C SER A 52 -28.56 14.10 -5.48
N GLU A 53 -27.47 14.84 -5.25
CA GLU A 53 -27.55 16.24 -4.86
C GLU A 53 -26.82 17.14 -5.87
N PRO A 54 -27.53 18.03 -6.58
CA PRO A 54 -26.94 19.04 -7.45
C PRO A 54 -26.18 20.06 -6.58
N GLY A 55 -24.89 19.81 -6.34
CA GLY A 55 -24.03 20.70 -5.56
C GLY A 55 -22.76 20.05 -4.99
N LEU A 56 -22.76 18.72 -4.78
CA LEU A 56 -21.55 18.02 -4.31
C LEU A 56 -20.54 17.83 -5.45
N LYS A 57 -19.51 18.68 -5.48
CA LYS A 57 -18.33 18.48 -6.34
C LYS A 57 -17.56 17.24 -5.88
N GLN A 58 -17.42 16.27 -6.77
CA GLN A 58 -16.55 15.11 -6.60
C GLN A 58 -15.09 15.56 -6.68
N ASN A 59 -14.52 16.03 -5.57
CA ASN A 59 -13.11 16.38 -5.49
C ASN A 59 -12.31 15.15 -5.08
N GLY A 60 -11.23 14.83 -5.78
CA GLY A 60 -10.31 13.79 -5.32
C GLY A 60 -9.59 14.22 -4.04
N GLU A 61 -9.01 13.24 -3.36
CA GLU A 61 -8.39 13.39 -2.06
C GLU A 61 -6.91 13.04 -2.10
N LEU A 62 -6.06 13.90 -1.54
CA LEU A 62 -4.68 13.56 -1.20
C LEU A 62 -4.64 12.89 0.17
N ALA A 63 -3.97 11.74 0.25
CA ALA A 63 -3.74 11.01 1.48
C ALA A 63 -2.27 10.62 1.63
N GLY A 64 -1.83 10.54 2.87
CA GLY A 64 -0.52 10.05 3.27
C GLY A 64 -0.64 8.69 3.93
N LYS A 65 0.35 7.83 3.70
CA LYS A 65 0.51 6.53 4.32
C LYS A 65 1.83 6.48 5.06
N VAL A 66 1.80 6.03 6.31
CA VAL A 66 2.98 5.71 7.09
C VAL A 66 2.76 4.39 7.80
N GLY A 67 3.75 3.51 7.77
CA GLY A 67 3.60 2.18 8.34
C GLY A 67 4.90 1.42 8.46
N VAL A 68 4.77 0.20 8.95
CA VAL A 68 5.86 -0.76 9.04
C VAL A 68 5.47 -2.02 8.30
N GLY A 69 6.44 -2.65 7.68
CA GLY A 69 6.23 -3.92 7.00
C GLY A 69 7.37 -4.87 7.26
N MET A 70 7.06 -6.15 7.10
CA MET A 70 8.06 -7.19 7.05
C MET A 70 7.92 -7.91 5.74
N TYR A 71 9.03 -8.16 5.05
CA TYR A 71 9.01 -9.04 3.91
C TYR A 71 10.01 -10.17 4.05
N SER A 72 9.58 -11.33 3.60
CA SER A 72 10.41 -12.52 3.45
C SER A 72 10.77 -12.65 1.98
N TYR A 73 12.03 -12.92 1.67
CA TYR A 73 12.47 -13.16 0.30
C TYR A 73 13.16 -14.52 0.19
N TRP A 74 12.94 -15.17 -0.94
CA TRP A 74 13.53 -16.44 -1.33
C TRP A 74 14.07 -16.28 -2.75
N GLY A 75 15.37 -16.51 -2.95
CA GLY A 75 15.98 -16.38 -4.28
C GLY A 75 17.13 -17.36 -4.47
N GLY A 76 17.22 -17.95 -5.67
CA GLY A 76 18.34 -18.82 -6.05
C GLY A 76 19.49 -18.04 -6.68
N SER A 77 20.71 -18.58 -6.62
CA SER A 77 21.92 -17.90 -7.12
C SER A 77 22.21 -18.10 -8.63
N SER A 78 21.42 -18.86 -9.39
CA SER A 78 21.69 -19.15 -10.81
C SER A 78 20.78 -18.38 -11.77
N LYS A 79 21.24 -18.14 -13.01
CA LYS A 79 20.60 -17.32 -14.07
C LYS A 79 19.17 -17.75 -14.44
N LYS A 80 18.74 -18.97 -14.06
CA LYS A 80 17.38 -19.50 -14.28
C LYS A 80 16.50 -19.53 -13.02
N HIS A 81 17.01 -19.15 -11.85
CA HIS A 81 16.21 -19.20 -10.63
C HIS A 81 15.22 -18.04 -10.54
N LEU A 82 14.03 -18.36 -10.07
CA LEU A 82 12.98 -17.39 -9.76
C LEU A 82 13.05 -17.06 -8.28
N GLY A 83 12.89 -15.77 -7.99
CA GLY A 83 12.75 -15.23 -6.65
C GLY A 83 11.27 -15.05 -6.30
N TRP A 84 10.98 -15.18 -5.01
CA TRP A 84 9.70 -14.88 -4.42
C TRP A 84 9.90 -13.93 -3.25
N THR A 85 8.99 -12.97 -3.08
CA THR A 85 8.91 -12.18 -1.85
C THR A 85 7.47 -12.12 -1.36
N ILE A 86 7.27 -12.28 -0.06
CA ILE A 86 5.98 -12.08 0.61
C ILE A 86 6.14 -10.88 1.54
N HIS A 87 5.36 -9.83 1.31
CA HIS A 87 5.33 -8.60 2.10
C HIS A 87 4.08 -8.59 2.97
N TRP A 88 4.26 -8.32 4.25
CA TRP A 88 3.22 -8.02 5.22
C TRP A 88 3.38 -6.58 5.66
N GLU A 89 2.39 -5.75 5.40
CA GLU A 89 2.46 -4.30 5.58
C GLU A 89 1.30 -3.85 6.45
N LEU A 90 1.61 -3.20 7.58
CA LEU A 90 0.64 -2.53 8.43
C LEU A 90 0.90 -1.03 8.33
N TYR A 91 -0.09 -0.27 7.88
CA TYR A 91 0.04 1.17 7.72
C TYR A 91 -1.16 1.92 8.25
N TYR A 92 -0.89 3.13 8.72
CA TYR A 92 -1.86 4.15 8.98
C TYR A 92 -1.94 5.09 7.78
N ARG A 93 -3.17 5.34 7.32
CA ARG A 93 -3.47 6.27 6.23
C ARG A 93 -4.23 7.46 6.78
N HIS A 94 -3.85 8.66 6.36
CA HIS A 94 -4.46 9.92 6.75
C HIS A 94 -4.82 10.76 5.51
N GLY A 95 -6.06 11.26 5.43
CA GLY A 95 -6.53 12.13 4.35
C GLY A 95 -6.36 13.62 4.66
N PHE A 96 -5.87 14.41 3.70
CA PHE A 96 -5.52 15.83 3.89
C PHE A 96 -6.52 16.84 3.32
N THR A 97 -7.52 16.42 2.51
CA THR A 97 -8.39 17.29 1.69
C THR A 97 -9.90 17.09 1.95
N PRO A 98 -10.78 18.03 1.54
CA PRO A 98 -12.05 18.30 2.22
C PRO A 98 -13.23 17.40 1.83
N TYR A 99 -13.02 16.22 1.24
CA TYR A 99 -14.05 15.17 1.30
C TYR A 99 -14.27 14.67 2.74
N LEU A 100 -13.27 14.92 3.59
CA LEU A 100 -13.21 14.56 5.00
C LEU A 100 -13.29 15.75 5.96
N LYS A 101 -13.48 16.98 5.47
CA LYS A 101 -13.40 18.19 6.33
C LYS A 101 -14.68 19.02 6.37
N SER A 102 -15.64 18.82 5.46
CA SER A 102 -16.92 19.52 5.49
C SER A 102 -18.03 18.58 5.94
N ASP A 103 -18.68 18.93 7.05
CA ASP A 103 -20.08 18.57 7.29
C ASP A 103 -20.88 18.91 6.04
N PHE A 104 -21.33 17.89 5.30
CA PHE A 104 -22.30 18.06 4.21
C PHE A 104 -23.72 18.21 4.78
N GLY A 105 -23.87 18.97 5.88
CA GLY A 105 -25.11 19.12 6.62
C GLY A 105 -25.77 17.78 7.00
N THR A 106 -27.03 17.85 7.40
CA THR A 106 -27.87 16.70 7.81
C THR A 106 -28.14 15.65 6.72
N ALA A 107 -27.66 15.86 5.48
CA ALA A 107 -27.83 14.95 4.35
C ALA A 107 -26.56 14.15 4.00
N GLY A 108 -25.39 14.51 4.56
CA GLY A 108 -24.13 13.84 4.26
C GLY A 108 -23.30 13.48 5.49
N ASN A 109 -22.89 12.22 5.54
CA ASN A 109 -21.57 11.81 6.03
C ASN A 109 -21.31 11.41 7.49
N ASN A 110 -22.15 10.56 8.10
CA ASN A 110 -21.78 9.85 9.35
C ASN A 110 -20.81 8.67 9.18
N ASN A 111 -20.24 8.40 7.99
CA ASN A 111 -19.49 7.15 7.73
C ASN A 111 -18.10 7.30 7.10
N TYR A 112 -17.56 8.51 6.88
CA TYR A 112 -16.27 8.67 6.21
C TYR A 112 -15.16 8.87 7.24
N LYS A 113 -14.34 7.83 7.41
CA LYS A 113 -13.25 7.83 8.38
C LYS A 113 -12.06 8.60 7.81
N LEU A 114 -11.72 9.71 8.48
CA LEU A 114 -10.60 10.61 8.19
C LEU A 114 -9.23 9.92 8.14
N SER A 115 -9.18 8.75 8.75
CA SER A 115 -8.01 7.90 8.79
C SER A 115 -8.41 6.44 8.82
N SER A 116 -7.57 5.60 8.22
CA SER A 116 -7.77 4.15 8.21
C SER A 116 -6.48 3.42 8.59
N VAL A 117 -6.65 2.29 9.28
CA VAL A 117 -5.58 1.31 9.48
C VAL A 117 -5.75 0.26 8.39
N GLY A 118 -4.71 0.04 7.61
CA GLY A 118 -4.69 -0.92 6.52
C GLY A 118 -3.68 -2.03 6.78
N LEU A 119 -4.09 -3.26 6.46
CA LEU A 119 -3.19 -4.41 6.35
C LEU A 119 -3.09 -4.78 4.87
N THR A 120 -1.88 -5.03 4.37
CA THR A 120 -1.67 -5.48 3.00
C THR A 120 -0.71 -6.66 2.97
N CYS A 121 -1.13 -7.72 2.29
CA CYS A 121 -0.30 -8.87 1.97
C CYS A 121 0.01 -8.85 0.48
N ARG A 122 1.30 -8.89 0.11
CA ARG A 122 1.72 -8.88 -1.30
C ARG A 122 2.67 -10.02 -1.57
N VAL A 123 2.30 -10.87 -2.53
CA VAL A 123 3.16 -11.94 -3.04
C VAL A 123 3.71 -11.50 -4.39
N ILE A 124 5.04 -11.41 -4.50
CA ILE A 124 5.72 -11.00 -5.73
C ILE A 124 6.63 -12.14 -6.19
N ARG A 125 6.41 -12.61 -7.41
CA ARG A 125 7.35 -13.48 -8.13
C ARG A 125 8.18 -12.64 -9.07
N HIS A 126 9.50 -12.78 -9.03
CA HIS A 126 10.40 -12.01 -9.88
C HIS A 126 11.58 -12.87 -10.34
N LYS A 127 12.26 -12.45 -11.42
CA LYS A 127 13.48 -13.10 -11.89
C LYS A 127 14.68 -12.31 -11.40
N THR A 128 15.63 -12.98 -10.76
CA THR A 128 16.84 -12.33 -10.24
C THR A 128 17.92 -12.39 -11.31
N TYR A 129 18.39 -11.24 -11.77
CA TYR A 129 19.50 -11.16 -12.72
C TYR A 129 20.78 -10.88 -11.94
N LYS A 130 21.73 -11.81 -11.95
CA LYS A 130 23.11 -11.52 -11.55
C LYS A 130 23.82 -10.89 -12.73
N PHE A 131 24.15 -9.61 -12.62
CA PHE A 131 25.06 -8.92 -13.54
C PHE A 131 26.54 -9.18 -13.20
N SER A 132 26.87 -10.31 -12.58
CA SER A 132 28.26 -10.73 -12.38
C SER A 132 28.66 -11.57 -13.58
N ASP A 133 29.17 -10.90 -14.62
CA ASP A 133 30.09 -11.37 -15.67
C ASP A 133 30.12 -10.26 -16.74
N MET A 134 30.89 -9.20 -16.47
CA MET A 134 31.55 -8.38 -17.50
C MET A 134 33.04 -8.44 -17.21
#